data_AF-A0A0H3ZWX1-F1
#
_entry.id   AF-A0A0H3ZWX1-F1
#
_cell.length_a   1.000
_cell.length_b   1.000
_cell.length_c   1.000
_cell.angle_alpha   90.00
_cell.angle_beta   90.00
_cell.angle_gamma   90.00
#
_symmetry.space_group_name_H-M   'P 1'
#
loop_
_entity.id
_entity.type
_entity.pdbx_description
1 polymer ?
#
loop_
_entity_poly.entity_id
_entity_poly.type
_entity_poly.pdbx_seq_one_letter_code
_entity_poly.pdbx_strand_id
1 'polypeptide(L)'
;MRVGKFDELKQLWEMINQKAVLEYKIANENDFLKLFTTYLLEESEKFKKTGVQTRIEKVYVSNDTAMSKTVFGDDDDFTKFCTMTYKEFVNRLSQTAFIKPSTLHKAFVAVKGTIDITDYLNIQTIRKMKSGFSKFLLHNSFNKFGLGYNIISNSLHPTKFTDEAGQALKDVTASELGVHSDHTLLPLDSYLFEDVFYDSELEKLNITDGEIESVSVFTKIPKNSIKIPVAGGFTYSPDFAYVVKTSEGDYLNFIIETKNVEGKDTLRKEEERKIKHAKELFNQISKDVKVEFKTQFADDVIYDLIKQSVTA
;
A
#
# COMPACT_ATOMS: atom_id res chain seq x y z
N MET A 1 25.29 8.14 -9.73
CA MET A 1 25.15 6.71 -10.08
C MET A 1 26.48 6.21 -10.58
N ARG A 2 26.91 4.99 -10.19
CA ARG A 2 28.17 4.41 -10.65
C ARG A 2 28.12 4.18 -12.17
N VAL A 3 29.20 4.49 -12.87
CA VAL A 3 29.29 4.43 -14.34
C VAL A 3 29.06 2.99 -14.82
N GLY A 4 28.24 2.80 -15.86
CA GLY A 4 27.94 1.51 -16.49
C GLY A 4 26.94 0.62 -15.75
N LYS A 5 26.78 0.77 -14.43
CA LYS A 5 25.84 -0.05 -13.63
C LYS A 5 24.38 0.15 -14.01
N PHE A 6 23.99 1.36 -14.43
CA PHE A 6 22.61 1.60 -14.89
C PHE A 6 22.29 0.84 -16.18
N ASP A 7 23.27 0.63 -17.07
CA ASP A 7 23.04 -0.09 -18.33
C ASP A 7 22.67 -1.55 -18.09
N GLU A 8 23.27 -2.18 -17.07
CA GLU A 8 22.92 -3.53 -16.61
C GLU A 8 21.51 -3.60 -15.98
N LEU A 9 21.06 -2.51 -15.35
CA LEU A 9 19.74 -2.42 -14.70
C LEU A 9 18.63 -2.01 -15.67
N LYS A 10 18.97 -1.35 -16.77
CA LYS A 10 18.05 -0.58 -17.61
C LYS A 10 16.80 -1.35 -18.03
N GLN A 11 16.96 -2.58 -18.51
CA GLN A 11 15.83 -3.40 -18.98
C GLN A 11 14.83 -3.69 -17.84
N LEU A 12 15.33 -4.06 -16.66
CA LEU A 12 14.50 -4.26 -15.47
C LEU A 12 13.83 -2.96 -15.05
N TRP A 13 14.60 -1.87 -14.97
CA TRP A 13 14.11 -0.56 -14.54
C TRP A 13 12.99 -0.04 -15.43
N GLU A 14 13.15 -0.12 -16.74
CA GLU A 14 12.16 0.36 -17.69
C GLU A 14 10.87 -0.47 -17.63
N MET A 15 11.01 -1.78 -17.48
CA MET A 15 9.89 -2.70 -17.34
C MET A 15 9.09 -2.42 -16.06
N ILE A 16 9.75 -2.19 -14.92
CA ILE A 16 9.04 -1.92 -13.65
C ILE A 16 8.43 -0.52 -13.56
N ASN A 17 8.89 0.42 -14.40
CA ASN A 17 8.32 1.76 -14.50
C ASN A 17 7.16 1.87 -15.50
N GLN A 18 6.76 0.75 -16.14
CA GLN A 18 5.57 0.76 -17.00
C GLN A 18 4.32 1.14 -16.22
N LYS A 19 3.54 2.06 -16.78
CA LYS A 19 2.31 2.56 -16.17
C LYS A 19 1.17 1.61 -16.51
N ALA A 20 0.35 1.29 -15.51
CA ALA A 20 -0.84 0.47 -15.68
C ALA A 20 -2.07 1.14 -15.08
N VAL A 21 -3.24 0.82 -15.63
CA VAL A 21 -4.55 1.15 -15.06
C VAL A 21 -5.14 -0.12 -14.47
N LEU A 22 -5.56 -0.03 -13.20
CA LEU A 22 -6.33 -1.08 -12.56
C LEU A 22 -7.80 -0.97 -12.97
N GLU A 23 -8.36 -2.07 -13.47
CA GLU A 23 -9.75 -2.20 -13.85
C GLU A 23 -10.48 -3.16 -12.90
N TYR A 24 -11.62 -2.72 -12.35
CA TYR A 24 -12.53 -3.57 -11.61
C TYR A 24 -13.50 -4.24 -12.58
N LYS A 25 -13.50 -5.58 -12.65
CA LYS A 25 -14.38 -6.33 -13.55
C LYS A 25 -15.80 -6.50 -12.98
N ILE A 26 -16.42 -5.37 -12.62
CA ILE A 26 -17.80 -5.33 -12.10
C ILE A 26 -18.75 -5.12 -13.28
N ALA A 27 -19.58 -6.12 -13.57
CA ALA A 27 -20.35 -6.18 -14.81
C ALA A 27 -21.37 -5.05 -14.99
N ASN A 28 -22.01 -4.60 -13.91
CA ASN A 28 -23.05 -3.57 -13.96
C ASN A 28 -23.27 -2.90 -12.59
N GLU A 29 -24.09 -1.86 -12.57
CA GLU A 29 -24.40 -1.07 -11.36
C GLU A 29 -25.12 -1.89 -10.28
N ASN A 30 -25.93 -2.89 -10.63
CA ASN A 30 -26.60 -3.72 -9.63
C ASN A 30 -25.61 -4.63 -8.90
N ASP A 31 -24.58 -5.12 -9.59
CA ASP A 31 -23.52 -5.90 -8.93
C ASP A 31 -22.63 -5.01 -8.07
N PHE A 32 -22.36 -3.77 -8.49
CA PHE A 32 -21.73 -2.77 -7.62
C PHE A 32 -22.58 -2.47 -6.37
N LEU A 33 -23.89 -2.30 -6.54
CA LEU A 33 -24.84 -2.08 -5.43
C LEU A 33 -24.76 -3.23 -4.42
N LYS A 34 -24.80 -4.50 -4.89
CA LYS A 34 -24.65 -5.67 -4.03
C LYS A 34 -23.31 -5.66 -3.29
N LEU A 35 -22.22 -5.33 -3.98
CA LEU A 35 -20.88 -5.25 -3.40
C LEU A 35 -20.81 -4.23 -2.26
N PHE A 36 -21.32 -3.01 -2.48
CA PHE A 36 -21.33 -1.96 -1.46
C PHE A 36 -22.28 -2.28 -0.31
N THR A 37 -23.45 -2.87 -0.59
CA THR A 37 -24.41 -3.34 0.43
C THR A 37 -23.78 -4.42 1.32
N THR A 38 -23.06 -5.37 0.71
CA THR A 38 -22.33 -6.41 1.44
C THR A 38 -21.29 -5.80 2.38
N TYR A 39 -20.52 -4.82 1.91
CA TYR A 39 -19.59 -4.07 2.75
C TYR A 39 -20.28 -3.44 3.97
N LEU A 40 -21.41 -2.75 3.77
CA LEU A 40 -22.14 -2.12 4.87
C LEU A 40 -22.59 -3.14 5.92
N LEU A 41 -23.09 -4.30 5.49
CA LEU A 41 -23.55 -5.37 6.38
C LEU A 41 -22.40 -6.03 7.16
N GLU A 42 -21.30 -6.38 6.47
CA GLU A 42 -20.12 -7.00 7.09
C GLU A 42 -19.44 -6.07 8.11
N GLU A 43 -19.54 -4.75 7.92
CA GLU A 43 -18.89 -3.76 8.78
C GLU A 43 -19.86 -3.07 9.74
N SER A 44 -21.10 -3.58 9.85
CA SER A 44 -22.19 -2.97 10.64
C SER A 44 -21.80 -2.68 12.08
N GLU A 45 -21.12 -3.62 12.73
CA GLU A 45 -20.64 -3.50 14.12
C GLU A 45 -19.59 -2.39 14.31
N LYS A 46 -18.88 -2.01 13.25
CA LYS A 46 -17.87 -0.94 13.31
C LYS A 46 -18.48 0.46 13.20
N PHE A 47 -19.75 0.56 12.82
CA PHE A 47 -20.52 1.80 12.90
C PHE A 47 -20.92 2.12 14.34
N LYS A 48 -19.91 2.48 15.16
CA LYS A 48 -20.16 3.03 16.49
C LYS A 48 -20.94 4.32 16.36
N LYS A 49 -22.03 4.42 17.12
CA LYS A 49 -22.78 5.68 17.28
C LYS A 49 -21.79 6.77 17.68
N THR A 50 -21.83 7.92 17.00
CA THR A 50 -21.01 9.10 17.31
C THR A 50 -21.90 10.18 17.89
N GLY A 51 -21.50 10.74 19.03
CA GLY A 51 -22.37 11.59 19.83
C GLY A 51 -21.63 12.19 21.01
N VAL A 52 -22.34 13.04 21.74
CA VAL A 52 -21.83 13.70 22.94
C VAL A 52 -22.11 12.79 24.12
N GLN A 53 -21.06 12.48 24.89
CA GLN A 53 -21.20 11.77 26.16
C GLN A 53 -21.01 12.76 27.31
N THR A 54 -22.02 12.90 28.16
CA THR A 54 -21.92 13.73 29.36
C THR A 54 -20.92 13.10 30.32
N ARG A 55 -19.88 13.87 30.66
CA ARG A 55 -18.94 13.54 31.74
C ARG A 55 -19.24 14.44 32.92
N ILE A 56 -19.65 13.86 34.05
CA ILE A 56 -19.87 14.58 35.30
C ILE A 56 -18.69 14.30 36.23
N GLU A 57 -17.97 15.35 36.61
CA GLU A 57 -16.99 15.26 37.70
C GLU A 57 -17.65 15.66 39.01
N LYS A 58 -17.77 14.72 39.95
CA LYS A 58 -18.25 14.99 41.30
C LYS A 58 -17.05 15.14 42.23
N VAL A 59 -16.97 16.27 42.90
CA VAL A 59 -15.94 16.55 43.91
C VAL A 59 -16.55 16.38 45.30
N TYR A 60 -15.90 15.59 46.14
CA TYR A 60 -16.24 15.37 47.53
C TYR A 60 -15.13 15.95 48.41
N VAL A 61 -15.48 16.77 49.39
CA VAL A 61 -14.51 17.30 50.36
C VAL A 61 -14.88 16.76 51.73
N SER A 62 -13.94 16.06 52.37
CA SER A 62 -14.07 15.55 53.74
C SER A 62 -12.71 15.56 54.42
N ASN A 63 -12.64 16.03 55.68
CA ASN A 63 -11.42 16.11 56.48
C ASN A 63 -10.22 16.72 55.73
N ASP A 64 -10.36 17.95 55.21
CA ASP A 64 -9.35 18.67 54.42
C ASP A 64 -8.79 17.92 53.20
N THR A 65 -9.46 16.83 52.79
CA THR A 65 -9.09 16.04 51.63
C THR A 65 -10.18 16.14 50.57
N ALA A 66 -9.80 16.65 49.40
CA ALA A 66 -10.66 16.67 48.22
C ALA A 66 -10.46 15.38 47.41
N MET A 67 -11.55 14.70 47.07
CA MET A 67 -11.56 13.56 46.15
C MET A 67 -12.48 13.86 44.96
N SER A 68 -12.08 13.44 43.76
CA SER A 68 -12.94 13.52 42.58
C SER A 68 -13.35 12.12 42.11
N LYS A 69 -14.60 11.98 41.66
CA LYS A 69 -15.09 10.80 40.97
C LYS A 69 -15.64 11.22 39.62
N THR A 70 -15.12 10.61 38.56
CA THR A 70 -15.69 10.74 37.22
C THR A 70 -16.88 9.78 37.10
N VAL A 71 -18.04 10.31 36.72
CA VAL A 71 -19.24 9.55 36.40
C VAL A 71 -19.60 9.86 34.95
N PHE A 72 -19.69 8.82 34.13
CA PHE A 72 -20.26 8.94 32.78
C PHE A 72 -21.79 8.88 32.91
N GLY A 73 -22.51 9.72 32.17
CA GLY A 73 -23.96 9.54 32.02
C GLY A 73 -24.30 8.17 31.43
N ASP A 74 -25.51 7.66 31.71
CA ASP A 74 -26.00 6.39 31.16
C ASP A 74 -26.06 6.43 29.62
N ASP A 75 -26.17 5.27 28.96
CA ASP A 75 -26.17 5.15 27.48
C ASP A 75 -27.25 6.01 26.77
N ASP A 76 -28.33 6.36 27.46
CA ASP A 76 -29.40 7.24 26.97
C ASP A 76 -28.99 8.72 26.87
N ASP A 77 -27.89 9.13 27.52
CA ASP A 77 -27.36 10.50 27.49
C ASP A 77 -26.46 10.75 26.25
N PHE A 78 -26.33 9.75 25.36
CA PHE A 78 -25.55 9.83 24.14
C PHE A 78 -26.32 10.56 23.03
N THR A 79 -26.15 11.88 22.95
CA THR A 79 -26.82 12.67 21.91
C THR A 79 -26.14 12.47 20.55
N LYS A 80 -26.86 11.88 19.59
CA LYS A 80 -26.39 11.61 18.21
C LYS A 80 -26.00 12.90 17.49
N PHE A 81 -24.78 12.98 16.97
CA PHE A 81 -24.26 14.19 16.33
C PHE A 81 -24.39 14.11 14.79
N CYS A 82 -25.55 14.54 14.28
CA CYS A 82 -25.76 14.75 12.84
C CYS A 82 -25.46 16.20 12.49
N THR A 83 -24.41 16.43 11.69
CA THR A 83 -23.91 17.78 11.36
C THR A 83 -24.31 18.23 9.96
N MET A 84 -25.05 17.41 9.22
CA MET A 84 -25.45 17.68 7.84
C MET A 84 -26.75 16.96 7.52
N THR A 85 -27.44 17.46 6.49
CA THR A 85 -28.64 16.82 5.95
C THR A 85 -28.29 15.52 5.22
N TYR A 86 -29.27 14.63 5.07
CA TYR A 86 -29.09 13.39 4.30
C TYR A 86 -28.61 13.64 2.87
N LYS A 87 -29.17 14.66 2.19
CA LYS A 87 -28.77 15.04 0.83
C LYS A 87 -27.30 15.45 0.76
N GLU A 88 -26.85 16.27 1.71
CA GLU A 88 -25.44 16.67 1.79
C GLU A 88 -24.53 15.48 2.09
N PHE A 89 -24.94 14.60 2.99
CA PHE A 89 -24.20 13.38 3.31
C PHE A 89 -23.98 12.49 2.09
N VAL A 90 -25.05 12.17 1.36
CA VAL A 90 -24.98 11.34 0.15
C VAL A 90 -24.11 12.00 -0.92
N ASN A 91 -24.26 13.30 -1.15
CA ASN A 91 -23.47 14.02 -2.14
C ASN A 91 -21.98 14.04 -1.78
N ARG A 92 -21.64 14.31 -0.52
CA ARG A 92 -20.24 14.32 -0.05
C ARG A 92 -19.63 12.92 -0.12
N LEU A 93 -20.35 11.90 0.30
CA LEU A 93 -19.87 10.51 0.19
C LEU A 93 -19.68 10.10 -1.27
N SER A 94 -20.63 10.46 -2.15
CA SER A 94 -20.53 10.21 -3.59
C SER A 94 -19.26 10.81 -4.19
N GLN A 95 -18.96 12.07 -3.89
CA GLN A 95 -17.76 12.75 -4.39
C GLN A 95 -16.46 12.18 -3.79
N THR A 96 -16.51 11.70 -2.55
CA THR A 96 -15.31 11.20 -1.84
C THR A 96 -14.98 9.74 -2.19
N ALA A 97 -16.01 8.90 -2.37
CA ALA A 97 -15.88 7.47 -2.65
C ALA A 97 -16.11 7.13 -4.13
N PHE A 98 -16.46 8.10 -4.96
CA PHE A 98 -16.77 7.95 -6.39
C PHE A 98 -17.91 6.94 -6.66
N ILE A 99 -18.95 6.98 -5.82
CA ILE A 99 -20.13 6.10 -5.94
C ILE A 99 -21.34 6.94 -6.37
N LYS A 100 -22.17 6.43 -7.28
CA LYS A 100 -23.38 7.15 -7.71
C LYS A 100 -24.31 7.43 -6.53
N PRO A 101 -24.89 8.66 -6.42
CA PRO A 101 -25.83 9.00 -5.33
C PRO A 101 -27.03 8.06 -5.24
N SER A 102 -27.56 7.63 -6.39
CA SER A 102 -28.69 6.70 -6.47
C SER A 102 -28.35 5.32 -5.89
N THR A 103 -27.13 4.83 -6.15
CA THR A 103 -26.62 3.56 -5.63
C THR A 103 -26.40 3.62 -4.12
N LEU A 104 -25.84 4.72 -3.63
CA LEU A 104 -25.71 4.97 -2.18
C LEU A 104 -27.08 4.93 -1.49
N HIS A 105 -28.07 5.67 -2.03
CA HIS A 105 -29.40 5.68 -1.44
C HIS A 105 -30.05 4.29 -1.43
N LYS A 106 -29.98 3.56 -2.54
CA LYS A 106 -30.51 2.18 -2.62
C LYS A 106 -29.85 1.26 -1.59
N ALA A 107 -28.53 1.34 -1.42
CA ALA A 107 -27.80 0.55 -0.43
C ALA A 107 -28.24 0.88 0.99
N PHE A 108 -28.37 2.17 1.32
CA PHE A 108 -28.81 2.62 2.64
C PHE A 108 -30.24 2.18 2.98
N VAL A 109 -31.15 2.22 2.01
CA VAL A 109 -32.50 1.68 2.19
C VAL A 109 -32.45 0.16 2.42
N ALA A 110 -31.64 -0.57 1.66
CA ALA A 110 -31.53 -2.03 1.78
C ALA A 110 -30.98 -2.48 3.13
N VAL A 111 -30.06 -1.72 3.75
CA VAL A 111 -29.48 -2.07 5.06
C VAL A 111 -30.19 -1.43 6.25
N LYS A 112 -31.26 -0.66 6.04
CA LYS A 112 -31.90 0.15 7.09
C LYS A 112 -32.29 -0.65 8.34
N GLY A 113 -32.70 -1.91 8.17
CA GLY A 113 -33.05 -2.81 9.29
C GLY A 113 -31.86 -3.20 10.17
N THR A 114 -30.63 -3.06 9.67
CA THR A 114 -29.38 -3.36 10.39
C THR A 114 -28.65 -2.09 10.79
N ILE A 115 -28.59 -1.10 9.90
CA ILE A 115 -27.92 0.18 10.11
C ILE A 115 -28.82 1.28 9.56
N ASP A 116 -29.36 2.13 10.43
CA ASP A 116 -30.03 3.34 9.98
C ASP A 116 -29.02 4.49 9.81
N ILE A 117 -28.64 4.75 8.56
CA ILE A 117 -27.62 5.73 8.19
C ILE A 117 -28.01 7.15 8.61
N THR A 118 -29.29 7.43 8.83
CA THR A 118 -29.73 8.75 9.32
C THR A 118 -29.22 9.08 10.71
N ASP A 119 -28.76 8.08 11.47
CA ASP A 119 -28.13 8.26 12.79
C ASP A 119 -26.65 8.66 12.72
N TYR A 120 -26.05 8.66 11.52
CA TYR A 120 -24.60 8.77 11.33
C TYR A 120 -24.20 9.88 10.34
N LEU A 121 -25.05 10.90 10.17
CA LEU A 121 -24.90 11.96 9.16
C LEU A 121 -23.82 12.99 9.55
N ASN A 122 -22.56 12.59 9.54
CA ASN A 122 -21.42 13.45 9.82
C ASN A 122 -20.18 13.09 8.98
N ILE A 123 -19.18 13.99 8.98
CA ILE A 123 -17.97 13.83 8.16
C ILE A 123 -17.09 12.65 8.60
N GLN A 124 -17.12 12.26 9.87
CA GLN A 124 -16.33 11.14 10.37
C GLN A 124 -16.85 9.81 9.79
N THR A 125 -18.17 9.65 9.71
CA THR A 125 -18.80 8.49 9.06
C THR A 125 -18.41 8.40 7.58
N ILE A 126 -18.42 9.53 6.85
CA ILE A 126 -17.98 9.54 5.44
C ILE A 126 -16.53 9.06 5.30
N ARG A 127 -15.62 9.56 6.15
CA ARG A 127 -14.21 9.15 6.14
C ARG A 127 -14.04 7.67 6.46
N LYS A 128 -14.78 7.16 7.46
CA LYS A 128 -14.80 5.74 7.82
C LYS A 128 -15.33 4.89 6.68
N MET A 129 -16.45 5.28 6.06
CA MET A 129 -17.02 4.56 4.92
C MET A 129 -16.07 4.50 3.73
N LYS A 130 -15.43 5.62 3.37
CA LYS A 130 -14.43 5.65 2.30
C LYS A 130 -13.25 4.73 2.60
N SER A 131 -12.62 4.87 3.77
CA SER A 131 -11.47 4.06 4.16
C SER A 131 -11.83 2.58 4.28
N GLY A 132 -12.95 2.27 4.92
CA GLY A 132 -13.47 0.91 5.09
C GLY A 132 -13.79 0.26 3.75
N PHE A 133 -14.48 0.96 2.84
CA PHE A 133 -14.79 0.42 1.54
C PHE A 133 -13.54 0.23 0.68
N SER A 134 -12.57 1.15 0.73
CA SER A 134 -11.25 0.96 0.09
C SER A 134 -10.55 -0.32 0.58
N LYS A 135 -10.53 -0.57 1.89
CA LYS A 135 -9.96 -1.81 2.46
C LYS A 135 -10.76 -3.05 2.07
N PHE A 136 -12.08 -2.94 2.06
CA PHE A 136 -12.96 -4.02 1.61
C PHE A 136 -12.68 -4.38 0.14
N LEU A 137 -12.52 -3.38 -0.73
CA LEU A 137 -12.12 -3.59 -2.12
C LEU A 137 -10.75 -4.27 -2.20
N LEU A 138 -9.74 -3.84 -1.42
CA LEU A 138 -8.43 -4.49 -1.38
C LEU A 138 -8.49 -5.96 -0.97
N HIS A 139 -9.26 -6.27 0.08
CA HIS A 139 -9.39 -7.64 0.58
C HIS A 139 -10.16 -8.57 -0.37
N ASN A 140 -11.10 -8.01 -1.16
CA ASN A 140 -12.03 -8.79 -1.98
C ASN A 140 -11.76 -8.75 -3.49
N SER A 141 -10.98 -7.78 -3.97
CA SER A 141 -9.76 -8.12 -4.69
C SER A 141 -9.90 -9.10 -5.85
N PHE A 142 -9.28 -10.24 -5.59
CA PHE A 142 -9.16 -11.41 -6.44
C PHE A 142 -10.30 -12.41 -6.28
N ASN A 143 -11.24 -12.18 -5.35
CA ASN A 143 -12.21 -13.19 -4.92
C ASN A 143 -13.65 -12.85 -5.33
N LYS A 144 -14.07 -11.58 -5.32
CA LYS A 144 -15.49 -11.19 -5.50
C LYS A 144 -15.83 -10.57 -6.86
N PHE A 145 -14.92 -9.84 -7.51
CA PHE A 145 -15.25 -9.11 -8.75
C PHE A 145 -14.17 -9.19 -9.84
N GLY A 146 -13.04 -9.84 -9.59
CA GLY A 146 -11.96 -9.97 -10.58
C GLY A 146 -11.28 -8.64 -10.93
N LEU A 147 -10.06 -8.73 -11.45
CA LEU A 147 -9.26 -7.56 -11.79
C LEU A 147 -8.72 -7.66 -13.21
N GLY A 148 -8.49 -6.50 -13.82
CA GLY A 148 -7.69 -6.34 -15.02
C GLY A 148 -6.59 -5.30 -14.78
N TYR A 149 -5.46 -5.47 -15.46
CA TYR A 149 -4.45 -4.43 -15.58
C TYR A 149 -4.27 -4.11 -17.05
N ASN A 150 -4.44 -2.83 -17.38
CA ASN A 150 -4.25 -2.34 -18.74
C ASN A 150 -2.96 -1.52 -18.75
N ILE A 151 -1.92 -2.04 -19.40
CA ILE A 151 -0.64 -1.35 -19.56
C ILE A 151 -0.83 -0.19 -20.52
N ILE A 152 -0.37 1.01 -20.14
CA ILE A 152 -0.46 2.21 -20.97
C ILE A 152 0.85 2.36 -21.75
N SER A 153 0.77 2.41 -23.08
CA SER A 153 1.91 2.56 -23.99
C SER A 153 2.41 4.02 -24.15
N ASN A 154 2.32 4.85 -23.11
CA ASN A 154 2.77 6.25 -23.19
C ASN A 154 4.30 6.37 -22.92
N SER A 155 4.90 7.56 -23.10
CA SER A 155 6.31 7.77 -22.78
C SER A 155 6.62 7.33 -21.34
N LEU A 156 7.56 6.39 -21.25
CA LEU A 156 8.08 5.86 -20.00
C LEU A 156 8.90 6.92 -19.27
N HIS A 157 9.66 7.69 -20.05
CA HIS A 157 10.57 8.72 -19.59
C HIS A 157 9.88 10.07 -19.42
N PRO A 158 10.36 10.92 -18.49
CA PRO A 158 11.46 10.66 -17.56
C PRO A 158 11.07 9.69 -16.43
N THR A 159 12.06 8.99 -15.87
CA THR A 159 11.90 8.17 -14.65
C THR A 159 12.72 8.78 -13.51
N LYS A 160 12.71 8.18 -12.32
CA LYS A 160 13.61 8.64 -11.24
C LYS A 160 15.08 8.48 -11.58
N PHE A 161 15.45 7.56 -12.47
CA PHE A 161 16.86 7.34 -12.86
C PHE A 161 17.19 7.85 -14.25
N THR A 162 16.21 8.32 -15.03
CA THR A 162 16.44 8.74 -16.42
C THR A 162 15.78 10.05 -16.78
N ASP A 163 16.46 10.83 -17.61
CA ASP A 163 15.92 12.05 -18.21
C ASP A 163 14.84 11.75 -19.28
N GLU A 164 14.34 12.79 -19.95
CA GLU A 164 13.31 12.66 -21.00
C GLU A 164 13.76 11.83 -22.21
N ALA A 165 15.08 11.76 -22.47
CA ALA A 165 15.67 10.98 -23.54
C ALA A 165 15.97 9.52 -23.14
N GLY A 166 15.69 9.14 -21.88
CA GLY A 166 15.97 7.82 -21.34
C GLY A 166 17.44 7.62 -20.95
N GLN A 167 18.23 8.69 -20.83
CA GLN A 167 19.61 8.64 -20.40
C GLN A 167 19.71 8.67 -18.88
N ALA A 168 20.69 7.94 -18.34
CA ALA A 168 20.92 7.85 -16.89
C ALA A 168 21.25 9.24 -16.31
N LEU A 169 20.56 9.60 -15.22
CA LEU A 169 20.87 10.81 -14.46
C LEU A 169 22.23 10.67 -13.75
N LYS A 170 22.94 11.77 -13.55
CA LYS A 170 24.18 11.73 -12.74
C LYS A 170 23.86 11.45 -11.27
N ASP A 171 22.84 12.13 -10.77
CA ASP A 171 22.47 12.15 -9.36
C ASP A 171 20.97 11.95 -9.19
N VAL A 172 20.58 11.42 -8.03
CA VAL A 172 19.19 11.25 -7.62
C VAL A 172 18.98 11.86 -6.24
N THR A 173 17.76 12.24 -5.93
CA THR A 173 17.43 12.88 -4.65
C THR A 173 17.58 11.89 -3.49
N ALA A 174 18.55 12.15 -2.60
CA ALA A 174 18.87 11.32 -1.44
C ALA A 174 17.67 10.99 -0.55
N SER A 175 16.79 11.98 -0.29
CA SER A 175 15.61 11.80 0.58
C SER A 175 14.56 10.82 0.02
N GLU A 176 14.67 10.47 -1.27
CA GLU A 176 13.81 9.45 -1.89
C GLU A 176 14.39 8.04 -1.74
N LEU A 177 15.70 7.92 -1.54
CA LEU A 177 16.39 6.65 -1.31
C LEU A 177 16.41 6.25 0.17
N GLY A 178 16.35 7.20 1.11
CA GLY A 178 16.26 6.88 2.53
C GLY A 178 16.28 8.12 3.40
N VAL A 179 15.81 7.98 4.64
CA VAL A 179 15.89 9.06 5.64
C VAL A 179 17.19 9.02 6.45
N HIS A 180 17.87 7.87 6.48
CA HIS A 180 19.16 7.67 7.12
C HIS A 180 20.27 7.57 6.07
N SER A 181 21.46 8.02 6.46
CA SER A 181 22.69 7.94 5.65
C SER A 181 23.89 7.73 6.55
N ASP A 182 24.88 6.99 6.07
CA ASP A 182 26.15 6.80 6.76
C ASP A 182 27.29 6.88 5.74
N HIS A 183 28.00 8.00 5.73
CA HIS A 183 29.11 8.25 4.80
C HIS A 183 30.39 7.49 5.16
N THR A 184 30.41 6.79 6.30
CA THR A 184 31.54 5.92 6.67
C THR A 184 31.40 4.52 6.09
N LEU A 185 30.20 4.14 5.65
CA LEU A 185 29.94 2.86 5.02
C LEU A 185 30.20 2.93 3.52
N LEU A 186 30.82 1.89 3.00
CA LEU A 186 30.97 1.67 1.57
C LEU A 186 29.89 0.68 1.11
N PRO A 187 29.09 1.01 0.08
CA PRO A 187 28.15 0.06 -0.48
C PRO A 187 28.89 -1.04 -1.24
N LEU A 188 28.26 -2.21 -1.30
CA LEU A 188 28.68 -3.35 -2.12
C LEU A 188 29.00 -2.94 -3.56
N ASP A 189 29.95 -3.62 -4.21
CA ASP A 189 30.44 -3.28 -5.55
C ASP A 189 29.33 -3.39 -6.61
N SER A 190 28.38 -4.31 -6.40
CA SER A 190 27.21 -4.50 -7.25
C SER A 190 26.10 -3.46 -7.03
N TYR A 191 26.20 -2.57 -6.02
CA TYR A 191 25.19 -1.53 -5.79
C TYR A 191 25.27 -0.38 -6.82
N LEU A 192 24.12 0.15 -7.23
CA LEU A 192 24.01 1.21 -8.26
C LEU A 192 24.60 2.56 -7.83
N PHE A 193 24.59 2.88 -6.54
CA PHE A 193 25.01 4.18 -6.01
C PHE A 193 26.34 4.11 -5.24
N GLU A 194 27.01 5.25 -5.10
CA GLU A 194 28.24 5.37 -4.30
C GLU A 194 27.95 5.58 -2.82
N ASP A 195 26.80 6.18 -2.49
CA ASP A 195 26.39 6.50 -1.13
C ASP A 195 25.31 5.55 -0.60
N VAL A 196 25.35 5.30 0.71
CA VAL A 196 24.41 4.43 1.42
C VAL A 196 23.27 5.25 2.04
N PHE A 197 22.05 5.04 1.55
CA PHE A 197 20.82 5.60 2.10
C PHE A 197 19.80 4.49 2.38
N TYR A 198 19.15 4.54 3.54
CA TYR A 198 18.26 3.46 4.00
C TYR A 198 17.15 3.97 4.93
N ASP A 199 16.10 3.16 5.07
CA ASP A 199 14.98 3.39 5.99
C ASP A 199 14.91 2.36 7.13
N SER A 200 15.66 1.25 7.04
CA SER A 200 15.77 0.27 8.12
C SER A 200 17.13 -0.44 8.14
N GLU A 201 17.49 -1.05 9.26
CA GLU A 201 18.76 -1.80 9.37
C GLU A 201 18.82 -2.98 8.39
N LEU A 202 17.69 -3.62 8.05
CA LEU A 202 17.66 -4.70 7.05
C LEU A 202 18.04 -4.18 5.65
N GLU A 203 17.56 -2.99 5.28
CA GLU A 203 17.94 -2.36 4.01
C GLU A 203 19.41 -1.95 4.00
N LYS A 204 19.91 -1.42 5.13
CA LYS A 204 21.32 -1.07 5.30
C LYS A 204 22.22 -2.29 5.10
N LEU A 205 21.88 -3.42 5.72
CA LEU A 205 22.61 -4.68 5.57
C LEU A 205 22.61 -5.15 4.12
N ASN A 206 21.46 -5.13 3.44
CA ASN A 206 21.39 -5.48 2.02
C ASN A 206 22.29 -4.62 1.11
N ILE A 207 22.54 -3.36 1.48
CA ILE A 207 23.37 -2.43 0.70
C ILE A 207 24.87 -2.61 1.01
N THR A 208 25.23 -3.07 2.20
CA THR A 208 26.60 -2.95 2.74
C THR A 208 27.26 -4.27 3.12
N ASP A 209 26.50 -5.37 3.25
CA ASP A 209 27.00 -6.65 3.73
C ASP A 209 26.65 -7.80 2.79
N GLY A 210 27.59 -8.75 2.66
CA GLY A 210 27.39 -9.98 1.91
C GLY A 210 27.31 -9.79 0.39
N GLU A 211 28.42 -9.41 -0.25
CA GLU A 211 28.52 -9.37 -1.72
C GLU A 211 28.10 -10.71 -2.35
N ILE A 212 27.24 -10.65 -3.36
CA ILE A 212 26.70 -11.83 -4.02
C ILE A 212 27.30 -11.88 -5.42
N GLU A 213 28.23 -12.82 -5.64
CA GLU A 213 28.99 -12.92 -6.90
C GLU A 213 28.11 -13.01 -8.16
N SER A 214 26.92 -13.62 -8.05
CA SER A 214 25.98 -13.73 -9.17
C SER A 214 25.19 -12.45 -9.45
N VAL A 215 25.18 -11.45 -8.56
CA VAL A 215 24.47 -10.18 -8.75
C VAL A 215 25.31 -9.27 -9.64
N SER A 216 24.76 -8.90 -10.79
CA SER A 216 25.39 -7.95 -11.72
C SER A 216 25.25 -6.52 -11.20
N VAL A 217 24.01 -6.14 -10.89
CA VAL A 217 23.66 -4.85 -10.31
C VAL A 217 22.42 -4.97 -9.45
N PHE A 218 22.37 -4.21 -8.36
CA PHE A 218 21.14 -4.00 -7.61
C PHE A 218 20.99 -2.55 -7.14
N THR A 219 19.77 -2.18 -6.80
CA THR A 219 19.44 -0.83 -6.34
C THR A 219 18.29 -0.83 -5.35
N LYS A 220 18.30 0.13 -4.44
CA LYS A 220 17.08 0.56 -3.76
C LYS A 220 16.21 1.33 -4.74
N ILE A 221 14.91 1.10 -4.68
CA ILE A 221 13.91 1.78 -5.49
C ILE A 221 13.48 3.04 -4.73
N PRO A 222 13.60 4.25 -5.31
CA PRO A 222 13.19 5.47 -4.64
C PRO A 222 11.71 5.44 -4.29
N LYS A 223 11.36 6.00 -3.13
CA LYS A 223 9.96 6.10 -2.68
C LYS A 223 9.11 6.76 -3.75
N ASN A 224 7.95 6.18 -4.02
CA ASN A 224 6.99 6.66 -5.02
C ASN A 224 7.53 6.72 -6.46
N SER A 225 8.67 6.08 -6.77
CA SER A 225 9.17 5.94 -8.14
C SER A 225 8.26 5.03 -8.96
N ILE A 226 7.91 3.88 -8.38
CA ILE A 226 7.04 2.89 -9.01
C ILE A 226 5.70 2.95 -8.31
N LYS A 227 4.64 3.20 -9.08
CA LYS A 227 3.28 3.34 -8.55
C LYS A 227 2.38 2.25 -9.11
N ILE A 228 2.54 1.05 -8.57
CA ILE A 228 1.66 -0.08 -8.92
C ILE A 228 0.27 0.22 -8.37
N PRO A 229 -0.78 0.26 -9.21
CA PRO A 229 -2.13 0.52 -8.75
C PRO A 229 -2.70 -0.71 -8.03
N VAL A 230 -3.30 -0.46 -6.87
CA VAL A 230 -3.85 -1.48 -5.97
C VAL A 230 -5.33 -1.18 -5.69
N ALA A 231 -6.14 -2.24 -5.55
CA ALA A 231 -7.57 -2.10 -5.29
C ALA A 231 -7.83 -1.27 -4.01
N GLY A 232 -8.90 -0.48 -4.01
CA GLY A 232 -9.19 0.51 -2.98
C GLY A 232 -8.56 1.88 -3.20
N GLY A 233 -7.84 2.09 -4.32
CA GLY A 233 -7.16 3.36 -4.62
C GLY A 233 -5.81 3.50 -3.91
N PHE A 234 -5.24 2.38 -3.47
CA PHE A 234 -3.89 2.35 -2.91
C PHE A 234 -2.85 2.24 -4.02
N THR A 235 -1.60 2.51 -3.66
CA THR A 235 -0.43 2.26 -4.49
C THR A 235 0.56 1.40 -3.73
N TYR A 236 1.40 0.70 -4.47
CA TYR A 236 2.50 -0.10 -3.93
C TYR A 236 3.78 0.21 -4.71
N SER A 237 4.89 0.27 -3.98
CA SER A 237 6.25 0.47 -4.49
C SER A 237 7.12 -0.54 -3.75
N PRO A 238 7.84 -1.44 -4.45
CA PRO A 238 8.81 -2.34 -3.82
C PRO A 238 10.04 -1.59 -3.33
N ASP A 239 10.90 -2.26 -2.55
CA ASP A 239 12.08 -1.65 -1.93
C ASP A 239 13.36 -1.80 -2.74
N PHE A 240 13.61 -2.98 -3.33
CA PHE A 240 14.83 -3.23 -4.12
C PHE A 240 14.56 -3.93 -5.44
N ALA A 241 15.48 -3.72 -6.39
CA ALA A 241 15.57 -4.44 -7.64
C ALA A 241 16.98 -5.02 -7.81
N TYR A 242 17.09 -6.30 -8.13
CA TYR A 242 18.33 -7.02 -8.37
C TYR A 242 18.31 -7.64 -9.77
N VAL A 243 19.44 -7.55 -10.46
CA VAL A 243 19.72 -8.24 -11.73
C VAL A 243 20.79 -9.28 -11.45
N VAL A 244 20.44 -10.56 -11.60
CA VAL A 244 21.28 -11.71 -11.26
C VAL A 244 21.63 -12.45 -12.54
N LYS A 245 22.91 -12.74 -12.73
CA LYS A 245 23.40 -13.55 -13.83
C LYS A 245 23.40 -15.02 -13.43
N THR A 246 22.76 -15.85 -14.24
CA THR A 246 22.74 -17.31 -14.08
C THR A 246 24.02 -17.94 -14.64
N SER A 247 24.31 -19.18 -14.25
CA SER A 247 25.41 -19.97 -14.80
C SER A 247 25.26 -20.24 -16.30
N GLU A 248 24.03 -20.23 -16.83
CA GLU A 248 23.72 -20.41 -18.25
C GLU A 248 23.96 -19.12 -19.07
N GLY A 249 24.24 -18.00 -18.41
CA GLY A 249 24.46 -16.70 -19.04
C GLY A 249 23.22 -15.83 -19.19
N ASP A 250 22.04 -16.36 -18.82
CA ASP A 250 20.77 -15.62 -18.77
C ASP A 250 20.68 -14.72 -17.54
N TYR A 251 19.80 -13.71 -17.59
CA TYR A 251 19.50 -12.81 -16.46
C TYR A 251 18.17 -13.17 -15.78
N LEU A 252 18.20 -13.25 -14.45
CA LEU A 252 17.04 -13.33 -13.57
C LEU A 252 16.89 -12.00 -12.82
N ASN A 253 15.68 -11.45 -12.81
CA ASN A 253 15.40 -10.20 -12.13
C ASN A 253 14.62 -10.47 -10.86
N PHE A 254 15.04 -9.87 -9.75
CA PHE A 254 14.32 -9.97 -8.49
C PHE A 254 13.83 -8.61 -8.04
N ILE A 255 12.58 -8.58 -7.60
CA ILE A 255 12.01 -7.44 -6.91
C ILE A 255 11.76 -7.85 -5.47
N ILE A 256 12.42 -7.14 -4.55
CA ILE A 256 12.44 -7.48 -3.13
C ILE A 256 11.62 -6.45 -2.36
N GLU A 257 10.70 -6.96 -1.55
CA GLU A 257 10.03 -6.21 -0.48
C GLU A 257 10.69 -6.56 0.84
N THR A 258 11.22 -5.58 1.56
CA THR A 258 11.79 -5.78 2.89
C THR A 258 10.72 -5.57 3.96
N LYS A 259 10.69 -6.44 4.95
CA LYS A 259 9.76 -6.35 6.08
C LYS A 259 10.51 -6.62 7.38
N ASN A 260 10.50 -5.63 8.26
CA ASN A 260 11.05 -5.74 9.60
C ASN A 260 10.07 -6.48 10.54
N VAL A 261 9.71 -7.70 10.17
CA VAL A 261 8.89 -8.64 10.94
C VAL A 261 9.47 -10.05 10.79
N GLU A 262 9.29 -10.90 11.80
CA GLU A 262 9.92 -12.23 11.90
C GLU A 262 9.44 -13.23 10.83
N GLY A 263 8.27 -13.01 10.22
CA GLY A 263 7.80 -13.93 9.19
C GLY A 263 6.42 -13.65 8.59
N LYS A 264 6.01 -14.46 7.63
CA LYS A 264 4.78 -14.26 6.84
C LYS A 264 3.50 -14.20 7.68
N ASP A 265 3.42 -14.95 8.77
CA ASP A 265 2.22 -15.00 9.63
C ASP A 265 2.00 -13.69 10.41
N THR A 266 3.01 -12.84 10.49
CA THR A 266 2.93 -11.51 11.11
C THR A 266 2.57 -10.40 10.11
N LEU A 267 2.54 -10.72 8.81
CA LEU A 267 2.24 -9.75 7.77
C LEU A 267 0.76 -9.35 7.82
N ARG A 268 0.47 -8.05 7.74
CA ARG A 268 -0.92 -7.60 7.73
C ARG A 268 -1.58 -8.05 6.44
N LYS A 269 -2.84 -8.49 6.52
CA LYS A 269 -3.65 -8.90 5.34
C LYS A 269 -3.63 -7.85 4.21
N GLU A 270 -3.59 -6.56 4.56
CA GLU A 270 -3.49 -5.46 3.59
C GLU A 270 -2.17 -5.49 2.79
N GLU A 271 -1.06 -5.80 3.44
CA GLU A 271 0.27 -5.89 2.82
C GLU A 271 0.36 -7.11 1.91
N GLU A 272 -0.16 -8.26 2.37
CA GLU A 272 -0.19 -9.48 1.56
C GLU A 272 -0.95 -9.24 0.24
N ARG A 273 -2.07 -8.51 0.31
CA ARG A 273 -2.88 -8.16 -0.86
C ARG A 273 -2.17 -7.19 -1.79
N LYS A 274 -1.46 -6.18 -1.26
CA LYS A 274 -0.64 -5.25 -2.07
C LYS A 274 0.46 -5.98 -2.84
N ILE A 275 1.18 -6.89 -2.18
CA ILE A 275 2.21 -7.73 -2.81
C ILE A 275 1.58 -8.61 -3.90
N LYS A 276 0.41 -9.20 -3.63
CA LYS A 276 -0.31 -10.00 -4.65
C LYS A 276 -0.70 -9.17 -5.88
N HIS A 277 -1.11 -7.93 -5.70
CA HIS A 277 -1.39 -7.00 -6.81
C HIS A 277 -0.14 -6.69 -7.65
N ALA A 278 1.01 -6.48 -7.01
CA ALA A 278 2.27 -6.32 -7.72
C ALA A 278 2.60 -7.54 -8.57
N LYS A 279 2.57 -8.74 -7.96
CA LYS A 279 2.80 -10.01 -8.66
C LYS A 279 1.91 -10.17 -9.88
N GLU A 280 0.61 -9.90 -9.76
CA GLU A 280 -0.32 -9.99 -10.89
C GLU A 280 0.04 -9.03 -12.03
N LEU A 281 0.33 -7.76 -11.72
CA LEU A 281 0.71 -6.79 -12.75
C LEU A 281 1.99 -7.22 -13.46
N PHE A 282 3.03 -7.58 -12.70
CA PHE A 282 4.30 -7.93 -13.30
C PHE A 282 4.24 -9.24 -14.06
N ASN A 283 3.46 -10.24 -13.64
CA ASN A 283 3.22 -11.44 -14.44
C ASN A 283 2.61 -11.13 -15.81
N GLN A 284 1.87 -10.01 -15.95
CA GLN A 284 1.33 -9.58 -17.24
C GLN A 284 2.35 -8.82 -18.08
N ILE A 285 3.24 -8.05 -17.45
CA ILE A 285 4.31 -7.28 -18.12
C ILE A 285 5.50 -8.18 -18.51
N SER A 286 5.84 -9.16 -17.68
CA SER A 286 7.05 -10.02 -17.73
C SER A 286 7.03 -11.12 -18.80
N LYS A 287 6.21 -11.00 -19.85
CA LYS A 287 6.14 -12.05 -20.89
C LYS A 287 7.49 -12.32 -21.56
N ASP A 288 8.36 -11.32 -21.61
CA ASP A 288 9.68 -11.41 -22.25
C ASP A 288 10.87 -11.30 -21.25
N VAL A 289 10.61 -11.02 -19.97
CA VAL A 289 11.64 -10.78 -18.94
C VAL A 289 11.29 -11.54 -17.67
N LYS A 290 12.10 -12.51 -17.23
CA LYS A 290 11.83 -13.27 -15.99
C LYS A 290 11.99 -12.36 -14.77
N VAL A 291 10.91 -12.19 -13.99
CA VAL A 291 10.89 -11.42 -12.74
C VAL A 291 10.33 -12.25 -11.61
N GLU A 292 11.06 -12.30 -10.50
CA GLU A 292 10.63 -12.95 -9.27
C GLU A 292 10.40 -11.94 -8.15
N PHE A 293 9.24 -12.05 -7.51
CA PHE A 293 8.88 -11.25 -6.35
C PHE A 293 9.14 -12.01 -5.08
N LYS A 294 10.08 -11.51 -4.28
CA LYS A 294 10.42 -12.08 -2.97
C LYS A 294 10.11 -11.07 -1.87
N THR A 295 9.70 -11.60 -0.73
CA THR A 295 9.58 -10.82 0.50
C THR A 295 10.71 -11.29 1.41
N GLN A 296 11.50 -10.34 1.90
CA GLN A 296 12.56 -10.58 2.86
C GLN A 296 12.07 -10.16 4.24
N PHE A 297 12.03 -11.11 5.17
CA PHE A 297 11.72 -10.91 6.57
C PHE A 297 12.98 -10.53 7.37
N ALA A 298 12.80 -10.14 8.64
CA ALA A 298 13.90 -9.66 9.48
C ALA A 298 15.02 -10.71 9.65
N ASP A 299 14.65 -11.99 9.69
CA ASP A 299 15.58 -13.11 9.88
C ASP A 299 16.11 -13.68 8.55
N ASP A 300 15.69 -13.14 7.41
CA ASP A 300 16.12 -13.61 6.09
C ASP A 300 17.40 -12.91 5.63
N VAL A 301 18.36 -13.70 5.14
CA VAL A 301 19.54 -13.20 4.44
C VAL A 301 19.23 -13.13 2.94
N ILE A 302 19.47 -11.96 2.32
CA ILE A 302 19.16 -11.75 0.89
C ILE A 302 19.90 -12.72 -0.03
N TYR A 303 21.13 -13.11 0.34
CA TYR A 303 21.91 -14.13 -0.36
C TYR A 303 21.13 -15.45 -0.50
N ASP A 304 20.54 -15.95 0.58
CA ASP A 304 19.82 -17.22 0.57
C ASP A 304 18.55 -17.15 -0.28
N LEU A 305 17.85 -16.00 -0.25
CA LEU A 305 16.65 -15.76 -1.07
C LEU A 305 16.96 -15.78 -2.56
N ILE A 306 18.07 -15.18 -2.98
CA ILE A 306 18.49 -15.15 -4.38
C ILE A 306 19.00 -16.54 -4.80
N LYS A 307 19.83 -17.17 -3.97
CA LYS A 307 20.44 -18.47 -4.28
C LYS A 307 19.41 -19.57 -4.51
N GLN A 308 18.38 -19.64 -3.67
CA GLN A 308 17.30 -20.64 -3.78
C GLN A 308 16.61 -20.62 -5.15
N SER A 309 16.51 -19.46 -5.79
CA SER A 309 15.89 -19.31 -7.12
C SER A 309 16.83 -19.56 -8.29
N VAL A 310 18.14 -19.41 -8.10
CA VAL A 310 19.13 -19.66 -9.16
C VAL A 310 19.47 -21.15 -9.30
N THR A 311 19.21 -21.96 -8.25
CA THR A 311 19.48 -23.41 -8.25
C THR A 311 18.25 -24.30 -8.46
N ALA A 312 17.05 -23.71 -8.60
CA ALA A 312 15.78 -24.41 -8.83
C ALA A 312 15.41 -24.46 -10.32
#